data_AF-A0A349LHJ1-F1
#
_entry.id   AF-A0A349LHJ1-F1
#
_cell.length_a   1.000
_cell.length_b   1.000
_cell.length_c   1.000
_cell.angle_alpha   90.00
_cell.angle_beta   90.00
_cell.angle_gamma   90.00
#
_symmetry.space_group_name_H-M   'P 1'
#
loop_
_entity.id
_entity.type
_entity.pdbx_description
1 polymer ?
#
loop_
_entity_poly.entity_id
_entity_poly.type
_entity_poly.pdbx_seq_one_letter_code
_entity_poly.pdbx_strand_id
1 'polypeptide(L)'
;IPAHHGVDLGKAMKLERMSDAAEQEGEKWAVPVLTTNALTGEGVDKLLETVEAHRRWLVESGELGVLRRARSGIRIRDVVDREMRRVAWNSDRVNGLLTQGVEEIALGRGTPYSAADNILRALLRQRA
;
A
#
# COMPACT_ATOMS: atom_id res chain seq x y z
N ILE A 1 -8.77 -2.57 17.39
CA ILE A 1 -8.30 -2.73 16.00
C ILE A 1 -8.51 -1.39 15.30
N PRO A 2 -7.47 -0.64 14.92
CA PRO A 2 -7.67 0.61 14.20
C PRO A 2 -8.28 0.31 12.82
N ALA A 3 -9.51 0.76 12.62
CA ALA A 3 -10.27 0.63 11.39
C ALA A 3 -9.78 1.66 10.36
N HIS A 4 -8.65 1.38 9.70
CA HIS A 4 -8.26 2.13 8.50
C HIS A 4 -8.03 1.15 7.35
N HIS A 5 -9.14 0.71 6.73
CA HIS A 5 -9.14 0.07 5.41
C HIS A 5 -9.01 1.09 4.26
N GLY A 6 -8.66 2.34 4.56
CA GLY A 6 -8.40 3.35 3.55
C GLY A 6 -7.15 3.00 2.77
N VAL A 7 -7.27 2.97 1.44
CA VAL A 7 -6.13 3.19 0.54
C VAL A 7 -5.28 4.32 1.09
N ASP A 8 -3.98 4.09 1.26
CA ASP A 8 -3.04 5.15 1.61
C ASP A 8 -3.13 6.22 0.51
N LEU A 9 -3.83 7.32 0.83
CA LEU A 9 -4.11 8.41 -0.10
C LEU A 9 -2.83 9.05 -0.60
N GLY A 10 -1.77 9.07 0.20
CA GLY A 10 -0.46 9.59 -0.20
C GLY A 10 0.19 8.70 -1.27
N LYS A 11 0.08 7.39 -1.12
CA LYS A 11 0.58 6.43 -2.12
C LYS A 11 -0.30 6.37 -3.36
N ALA A 12 -1.63 6.52 -3.21
CA ALA A 12 -2.58 6.56 -4.31
C ALA A 12 -2.42 7.82 -5.18
N MET A 13 -2.29 9.01 -4.58
CA MET A 13 -1.98 10.24 -5.31
C MET A 13 -0.62 10.17 -6.03
N LYS A 14 0.38 9.54 -5.41
CA LYS A 14 1.69 9.35 -6.07
C LYS A 14 1.59 8.44 -7.30
N LEU A 15 0.76 7.41 -7.25
CA LEU A 15 0.48 6.53 -8.40
C LEU A 15 -0.30 7.24 -9.50
N GLU A 16 -1.27 8.07 -9.14
CA GLU A 16 -2.03 8.91 -10.09
C GLU A 16 -1.11 9.89 -10.83
N ARG A 17 -0.17 10.52 -10.10
CA ARG A 17 0.90 11.34 -10.68
C ARG A 17 1.93 10.57 -11.51
N MET A 18 2.07 9.27 -11.31
CA MET A 18 2.95 8.41 -12.10
C MET A 18 2.25 7.87 -13.35
N SER A 19 0.94 7.63 -13.30
CA SER A 19 0.14 7.39 -14.52
C SER A 19 0.04 8.64 -15.39
N ASP A 20 0.10 9.83 -14.81
CA ASP A 20 0.23 11.09 -15.56
C ASP A 20 1.48 11.14 -16.45
N ALA A 21 2.52 10.36 -16.14
CA ALA A 21 3.78 10.31 -16.89
C ALA A 21 3.80 9.23 -18.00
N ALA A 22 2.74 8.45 -18.15
CA ALA A 22 2.54 7.61 -19.32
C ALA A 22 1.56 8.33 -20.26
N GLU A 23 2.10 8.99 -21.28
CA GLU A 23 1.34 9.61 -22.36
C GLU A 23 0.43 8.57 -23.03
N GLN A 24 -0.83 8.50 -22.59
CA GLN A 24 -1.92 7.98 -23.41
C GLN A 24 -2.71 9.20 -23.91
N GLU A 25 -2.83 9.31 -25.24
CA GLU A 25 -3.51 10.37 -26.00
C GLU A 25 -5.04 10.35 -25.79
N GLY A 26 -5.50 10.30 -24.54
CA GLY A 26 -6.90 10.41 -24.14
C GLY A 26 -7.13 11.69 -23.32
N GLU A 27 -8.33 12.25 -23.44
CA GLU A 27 -8.73 13.42 -22.64
C GLU A 27 -8.78 13.04 -21.15
N LYS A 28 -7.86 13.61 -20.35
CA LYS A 28 -7.77 13.37 -18.90
C LYS A 28 -9.05 13.87 -18.21
N TRP A 29 -9.48 13.17 -17.16
CA TRP A 29 -10.64 13.62 -16.36
C TRP A 29 -10.33 14.94 -15.67
N ALA A 30 -11.08 16.00 -16.03
CA ALA A 30 -11.03 17.27 -15.34
C ALA A 30 -11.73 17.15 -13.98
N VAL A 31 -10.98 17.11 -12.89
CA VAL A 31 -11.51 16.95 -11.52
C VAL A 31 -12.29 18.21 -11.10
N PRO A 32 -13.63 18.16 -10.97
CA PRO A 32 -14.42 19.33 -10.59
C PRO A 32 -14.41 19.55 -9.08
N VAL A 33 -14.50 20.82 -8.66
CA VAL A 33 -14.72 21.21 -7.26
C VAL A 33 -16.20 21.53 -7.07
N LEU A 34 -16.86 20.81 -6.15
CA LEU A 34 -18.29 20.95 -5.87
C LEU A 34 -18.52 21.33 -4.41
N THR A 35 -19.52 22.19 -4.17
CA THR A 35 -19.98 22.54 -2.83
C THR A 35 -21.11 21.63 -2.41
N THR A 36 -21.07 21.13 -1.17
CA THR A 36 -22.13 20.28 -0.59
C THR A 36 -22.37 20.62 0.87
N ASN A 37 -23.60 20.43 1.35
CA ASN A 37 -23.94 20.49 2.76
C ASN A 37 -24.57 19.17 3.21
N ALA A 38 -23.87 18.41 4.06
CA ALA A 38 -24.32 17.10 4.51
C ALA A 38 -25.55 17.15 5.43
N LEU A 39 -25.77 18.25 6.17
CA LEU A 39 -26.90 18.39 7.08
C LEU A 39 -28.20 18.67 6.32
N THR A 40 -28.13 19.52 5.30
CA THR A 40 -29.30 19.93 4.49
C THR A 40 -29.50 19.05 3.25
N GLY A 41 -28.49 18.28 2.85
CA GLY A 41 -28.49 17.49 1.62
C GLY A 41 -28.16 18.31 0.36
N GLU A 42 -27.88 19.60 0.48
CA GLU A 42 -27.57 20.47 -0.65
C GLU A 42 -26.33 19.98 -1.41
N GLY A 43 -26.41 19.92 -2.74
CA GLY A 43 -25.31 19.52 -3.62
C GLY A 43 -25.00 18.01 -3.65
N VAL A 44 -25.66 17.19 -2.84
CA VAL A 44 -25.41 15.74 -2.77
C VAL A 44 -25.81 15.04 -4.07
N ASP A 45 -26.94 15.40 -4.69
CA ASP A 45 -27.34 14.84 -5.98
C ASP A 45 -26.31 15.15 -7.07
N LYS A 46 -25.78 16.39 -7.07
CA LYS A 46 -24.76 16.79 -8.04
C LYS A 46 -23.45 16.04 -7.85
N LEU A 47 -23.08 15.78 -6.60
CA LEU A 47 -21.93 14.94 -6.27
C LEU A 47 -22.13 13.53 -6.82
N LEU A 48 -23.31 12.93 -6.62
CA LEU A 48 -23.60 11.57 -7.11
C LEU A 48 -23.57 11.47 -8.64
N GLU A 49 -24.16 12.44 -9.34
CA GLU A 49 -24.06 12.55 -10.80
C GLU A 49 -22.60 12.59 -11.28
N THR A 50 -21.77 13.37 -10.59
CA THR A 50 -20.36 13.55 -10.92
C THR A 50 -19.57 12.27 -10.67
N VAL A 51 -19.86 11.55 -9.59
CA VAL A 51 -19.27 10.24 -9.31
C VAL A 51 -19.61 9.24 -10.42
N GLU A 52 -20.86 9.22 -10.89
CA GLU A 52 -21.28 8.33 -11.97
C GLU A 52 -20.65 8.73 -13.32
N ALA A 53 -20.54 10.03 -13.61
CA ALA A 53 -19.83 10.52 -14.79
C ALA A 53 -18.35 10.11 -14.77
N HIS A 54 -17.67 10.26 -13.63
CA HIS A 54 -16.29 9.82 -13.47
C HIS A 54 -16.16 8.29 -13.62
N ARG A 55 -17.12 7.52 -13.08
CA ARG A 55 -17.15 6.06 -13.24
C ARG A 55 -17.28 5.66 -14.71
N ARG A 56 -18.15 6.33 -15.48
CA ARG A 56 -18.30 6.09 -16.93
C ARG A 56 -17.00 6.39 -17.66
N TRP A 57 -16.41 7.56 -17.43
CA TRP A 57 -15.10 7.92 -18.00
C TRP A 57 -14.04 6.87 -17.66
N LEU A 58 -13.92 6.45 -16.40
CA LEU A 58 -12.95 5.42 -15.97
C LEU A 58 -13.13 4.09 -16.71
N VAL A 59 -14.37 3.71 -17.04
CA VAL A 59 -14.66 2.48 -17.79
C VAL A 59 -14.33 2.67 -19.27
N GLU A 60 -14.79 3.77 -19.86
CA GLU A 60 -14.63 4.08 -21.29
C GLU A 60 -13.16 4.33 -21.66
N SER A 61 -12.39 5.00 -20.79
CA SER A 61 -10.95 5.21 -20.96
C SER A 61 -10.10 3.98 -20.63
N GLY A 62 -10.67 2.97 -19.99
CA GLY A 62 -9.95 1.79 -19.51
C GLY A 62 -9.13 2.00 -18.22
N GLU A 63 -9.06 3.23 -17.70
CA GLU A 63 -8.33 3.60 -16.48
C GLU A 63 -8.80 2.83 -15.24
N LEU A 64 -10.07 2.43 -15.18
CA LEU A 64 -10.59 1.64 -14.07
C LEU A 64 -9.80 0.34 -13.88
N GLY A 65 -9.44 -0.32 -14.99
CA GLY A 65 -8.66 -1.55 -14.98
C GLY A 65 -7.23 -1.32 -14.52
N VAL A 66 -6.60 -0.24 -14.99
CA VAL A 66 -5.24 0.16 -14.63
C VAL A 66 -5.15 0.43 -13.13
N LEU A 67 -6.04 1.28 -12.60
CA LEU A 67 -6.09 1.63 -11.19
C LEU A 67 -6.39 0.40 -10.30
N ARG A 68 -7.29 -0.49 -10.72
CA ARG A 68 -7.60 -1.72 -9.97
C ARG A 68 -6.40 -2.66 -9.89
N ARG A 69 -5.64 -2.84 -10.98
CA ARG A 69 -4.41 -3.64 -10.97
C ARG A 69 -3.35 -3.02 -10.07
N ALA A 70 -3.14 -1.71 -10.16
CA ALA A 70 -2.21 -0.99 -9.29
C ALA A 70 -2.56 -1.13 -7.80
N ARG A 71 -3.84 -0.91 -7.44
CA ARG A 71 -4.33 -1.11 -6.06
C ARG A 71 -4.17 -2.54 -5.59
N SER A 72 -4.40 -3.53 -6.46
CA SER A 72 -4.19 -4.94 -6.13
C SER A 72 -2.72 -5.23 -5.83
N GLY A 73 -1.79 -4.68 -6.62
CA GLY A 73 -0.35 -4.80 -6.35
C GLY A 73 0.07 -4.14 -5.04
N ILE A 74 -0.55 -3.03 -4.62
CA ILE A 74 -0.32 -2.44 -3.29
C ILE A 74 -0.82 -3.40 -2.20
N ARG A 75 -2.07 -3.86 -2.30
CA ARG A 75 -2.68 -4.74 -1.30
C ARG A 75 -1.90 -6.05 -1.12
N ILE A 76 -1.42 -6.66 -2.20
CA ILE A 76 -0.60 -7.87 -2.14
C ILE A 76 0.67 -7.59 -1.34
N ARG A 77 1.38 -6.49 -1.60
CA ARG A 77 2.58 -6.12 -0.85
C ARG A 77 2.26 -5.89 0.63
N ASP A 78 1.20 -5.16 0.94
CA ASP A 78 0.80 -4.89 2.33
C ASP A 78 0.45 -6.18 3.10
N VAL A 79 -0.19 -7.15 2.43
CA VAL A 79 -0.46 -8.48 2.99
C VAL A 79 0.86 -9.22 3.22
N VAL A 80 1.74 -9.27 2.22
CA VAL A 80 3.04 -9.93 2.33
C VAL A 80 3.87 -9.34 3.47
N ASP A 81 3.96 -8.01 3.60
CA ASP A 81 4.70 -7.34 4.66
C ASP A 81 4.17 -7.65 6.06
N ARG A 82 2.83 -7.65 6.22
CA ARG A 82 2.19 -8.01 7.49
C ARG A 82 2.44 -9.48 7.84
N GLU A 83 2.31 -10.38 6.88
CA GLU A 83 2.56 -11.81 7.11
C GLU A 83 4.04 -12.10 7.37
N MET A 84 4.98 -11.44 6.67
CA MET A 84 6.41 -11.58 6.95
C MET A 84 6.75 -11.12 8.36
N ARG A 85 6.23 -9.98 8.82
CA ARG A 85 6.39 -9.53 10.21
C ARG A 85 5.83 -10.55 11.20
N ARG A 86 4.63 -11.07 10.95
CA ARG A 86 4.00 -12.07 11.81
C ARG A 86 4.83 -13.35 11.90
N VAL A 87 5.30 -13.87 10.78
CA VAL A 87 6.13 -15.08 10.73
C VAL A 87 7.49 -14.86 11.40
N ALA A 88 8.13 -13.71 11.16
CA ALA A 88 9.42 -13.39 11.75
C ALA A 88 9.37 -13.38 13.28
N TRP A 89 8.40 -12.66 13.86
CA TRP A 89 8.41 -12.38 15.30
C TRP A 89 7.64 -13.40 16.15
N ASN A 90 6.88 -14.30 15.52
CA ASN A 90 6.25 -15.43 16.21
C ASN A 90 7.13 -16.70 16.21
N SER A 91 8.39 -16.61 15.77
CA SER A 91 9.30 -17.75 15.72
C SER A 91 10.30 -17.72 16.87
N ASP A 92 10.28 -18.73 17.74
CA ASP A 92 11.24 -18.87 18.85
C ASP A 92 12.69 -18.88 18.36
N ARG A 93 12.94 -19.52 17.22
CA ARG A 93 14.26 -19.54 16.58
C ARG A 93 14.72 -18.14 16.18
N VAL A 94 13.84 -17.35 15.55
CA VAL A 94 14.17 -15.97 15.15
C VAL A 94 14.40 -15.10 16.38
N ASN A 95 13.58 -15.27 17.42
CA ASN A 95 13.77 -14.55 18.68
C ASN A 95 15.11 -14.89 19.34
N GLY A 96 15.54 -16.16 19.30
CA GLY A 96 16.88 -16.55 19.75
C GLY A 96 18.02 -15.90 18.95
N LEU A 97 17.88 -15.84 17.62
CA LEU A 97 18.85 -15.16 16.75
C LEU A 97 18.89 -13.63 16.98
N LEU A 98 17.74 -13.02 17.28
CA LEU A 98 17.65 -11.61 17.65
C LEU A 98 18.42 -11.35 18.94
N THR A 99 18.18 -12.14 19.98
CA THR A 99 18.89 -12.02 21.27
C THR A 99 20.39 -12.17 21.08
N GLN A 100 20.84 -13.21 20.36
CA GLN A 100 22.26 -13.39 20.05
C GLN A 100 22.84 -12.19 19.28
N GLY A 101 22.11 -11.68 18.28
CA GLY A 101 22.54 -10.51 17.52
C GLY A 101 22.74 -9.26 18.39
N VAL A 102 21.85 -9.04 19.36
CA VAL A 102 21.97 -7.94 20.33
C VAL A 102 23.24 -8.09 21.18
N GLU A 103 23.53 -9.29 21.66
CA GLU A 103 24.76 -9.58 22.44
C GLU A 103 26.03 -9.35 21.62
N GLU A 104 26.09 -9.83 20.38
CA GLU A 104 27.24 -9.65 19.50
C GLU A 104 27.48 -8.17 19.15
N ILE A 105 26.42 -7.38 19.00
CA ILE A 105 26.52 -5.92 18.80
C ILE A 105 27.08 -5.25 20.07
N ALA A 106 26.57 -5.62 21.25
CA ALA A 106 27.05 -5.06 22.51
C ALA A 106 28.54 -5.35 22.75
N LEU A 107 29.04 -6.47 22.23
CA LEU A 107 30.45 -6.88 22.30
C LEU A 107 31.31 -6.33 21.16
N GLY A 108 30.74 -5.50 20.26
CA GLY A 108 31.45 -4.91 19.12
C GLY A 108 31.82 -5.91 18.02
N ARG A 109 31.21 -7.08 18.01
CA ARG A 109 31.50 -8.18 17.06
C ARG A 109 30.45 -8.33 15.94
N GLY A 110 29.37 -7.55 16.02
CA GLY A 110 28.28 -7.59 15.05
C GLY A 110 27.71 -6.20 14.73
N THR A 111 26.85 -6.19 13.72
CA THR A 111 26.06 -5.01 13.33
C THR A 111 24.59 -5.39 13.18
N PRO A 112 23.65 -4.42 13.25
CA PRO A 112 22.24 -4.67 12.95
C PRO A 112 22.02 -5.37 11.59
N TYR A 113 22.84 -5.04 10.59
CA TYR A 113 22.76 -5.66 9.25
C TYR A 113 23.17 -7.13 9.27
N SER A 114 24.26 -7.49 9.97
CA SER A 114 24.68 -8.90 10.09
C SER A 114 23.66 -9.75 10.87
N ALA A 115 23.07 -9.20 11.93
CA ALA A 115 22.01 -9.87 12.68
C ALA A 115 20.76 -10.06 11.80
N ALA A 116 20.38 -9.04 11.02
CA ALA A 116 19.28 -9.12 10.07
C ALA A 116 19.52 -10.17 8.98
N ASP A 117 20.73 -10.26 8.41
CA ASP A 117 21.07 -11.28 7.41
C ASP A 117 20.93 -12.70 7.98
N ASN A 118 21.40 -12.93 9.21
CA ASN A 118 21.25 -14.22 9.89
C ASN A 118 19.77 -14.60 10.09
N ILE A 119 18.93 -13.64 10.53
CA ILE A 119 17.49 -13.84 10.69
C ILE A 119 16.83 -14.14 9.34
N LEU A 120 17.14 -13.36 8.29
CA LEU A 120 16.59 -13.56 6.95
C LEU A 120 16.98 -14.92 6.37
N ARG A 121 18.23 -15.37 6.55
CA ARG A 121 18.66 -16.72 6.14
C ARG A 121 17.88 -17.80 6.86
N ALA A 122 17.64 -17.65 8.16
CA ALA A 122 16.87 -18.62 8.94
C ALA A 122 15.41 -18.72 8.46
N LEU A 123 14.79 -17.57 8.15
CA LEU A 123 13.41 -17.51 7.64
C LEU A 123 13.26 -18.07 6.22
N LEU A 124 14.17 -17.73 5.31
CA LEU A 124 14.08 -18.15 3.91
C LEU A 124 14.39 -19.64 3.72
N ARG A 125 15.26 -20.23 4.55
CA ARG A 125 15.57 -21.68 4.50
C ARG A 125 14.43 -22.58 4.98
N GLN A 126 13.42 -22.07 5.68
CA GLN A 126 12.27 -22.85 6.14
C GLN A 126 11.18 -23.06 5.07
N ARG A 127 11.28 -22.40 3.91
CA ARG A 127 10.28 -22.45 2.84
C ARG A 127 10.72 -23.22 1.59
N ALA A 128 11.95 -23.75 1.56
CA ALA A 128 12.47 -24.64 0.52
C ALA A 128 12.30 -26.09 0.96
#